data_AF-A0A4Q3UI64-F1
#
_entry.id   AF-A0A4Q3UI64-F1
#
_cell.length_a   1.000
_cell.length_b   1.000
_cell.length_c   1.000
_cell.angle_alpha   90.00
_cell.angle_beta   90.00
_cell.angle_gamma   90.00
#
_symmetry.space_group_name_H-M   'P 1'
#
loop_
_entity.id
_entity.type
_entity.pdbx_description
1 polymer ?
#
loop_
_entity_poly.entity_id
_entity_poly.type
_entity_poly.pdbx_seq_one_letter_code
_entity_poly.pdbx_strand_id
1 'polypeptide(L)' 'MSRIAQYLEAAERDNTRRSYASAIRHFETEGKGLLPSTADAISRYLADQAATLAINTLRLRLAALSRWHTDQGFPDPT' A
#
# COMPACT_ATOMS: atom_id res chain seq x y z
N MET A 1 3.27 18.63 -12.09
CA MET A 1 3.36 18.13 -10.70
C MET A 1 2.35 18.88 -9.86
N SER A 2 1.28 18.21 -9.42
CA SER A 2 0.16 18.85 -8.73
C SER A 2 0.56 19.24 -7.31
N ARG A 3 0.33 20.50 -6.95
CA ARG A 3 0.65 21.12 -5.65
C ARG A 3 0.12 20.33 -4.45
N ILE A 4 -0.96 19.57 -4.65
CA ILE A 4 -1.57 18.63 -3.70
C ILE A 4 -0.61 17.49 -3.31
N ALA A 5 0.19 16.96 -4.25
CA ALA A 5 1.17 15.91 -3.99
C ALA A 5 2.31 16.42 -3.08
N GLN A 6 2.82 17.63 -3.34
CA GLN A 6 3.83 18.26 -2.47
C GLN A 6 3.30 18.57 -1.07
N TYR A 7 2.04 19.00 -0.96
CA TYR A 7 1.40 19.21 0.34
C TYR A 7 1.12 17.90 1.09
N LEU A 8 0.87 16.79 0.37
CA LEU A 8 0.71 15.46 0.95
C LEU A 8 2.06 14.89 1.43
N GLU A 9 3.12 15.02 0.63
CA GLU A 9 4.49 14.62 0.97
C GLU A 9 5.06 15.37 2.19
N ALA A 10 4.66 16.64 2.38
CA ALA A 10 5.06 17.45 3.53
C ALA A 10 4.23 17.15 4.81
N ALA A 11 3.04 16.57 4.67
CA ALA A 11 2.17 16.17 5.77
C ALA A 11 2.47 14.74 6.28
N GLU A 12 3.05 13.88 5.44
CA GLU A 12 3.52 12.52 5.75
C GLU A 12 4.85 12.51 6.50
N ARG A 13 4.86 13.00 7.74
CA ARG A 13 6.00 12.83 8.66
C ARG A 13 6.43 11.37 8.71
N ASP A 14 7.74 11.09 8.74
CA ASP A 14 8.45 9.79 8.72
C ASP A 14 7.69 8.53 9.15
N ASN A 15 6.84 8.64 10.16
CA ASN A 15 5.97 7.59 10.64
C ASN A 15 5.08 6.99 9.53
N THR A 16 4.53 7.82 8.61
CA THR A 16 3.71 7.33 7.49
C THR A 16 4.55 6.60 6.45
N ARG A 17 5.75 7.09 6.13
CA ARG A 17 6.69 6.40 5.22
C ARG A 17 7.10 5.05 5.77
N ARG A 18 7.43 4.97 7.07
CA ARG A 18 7.77 3.70 7.75
C ARG A 18 6.59 2.72 7.73
N SER A 19 5.38 3.24 7.94
CA SER A 19 4.16 2.45 7.93
C SER A 19 3.87 1.87 6.54
N TYR A 20 4.07 2.65 5.47
CA TYR A 20 3.95 2.16 4.09
C TYR A 20 5.05 1.17 3.72
N ALA A 21 6.31 1.44 4.09
CA ALA A 21 7.40 0.51 3.86
C ALA A 21 7.17 -0.85 4.57
N SER A 22 6.63 -0.81 5.79
CA SER A 22 6.24 -2.01 6.53
C SER A 22 5.10 -2.77 5.82
N ALA A 23 4.09 -2.05 5.33
CA ALA A 23 2.99 -2.63 4.57
C ALA A 23 3.46 -3.35 3.29
N ILE A 24 4.38 -2.74 2.55
CA ILE A 24 4.98 -3.31 1.33
C ILE A 24 5.77 -4.58 1.67
N ARG A 25 6.68 -4.52 2.65
CA ARG A 25 7.46 -5.70 3.07
C ARG A 25 6.57 -6.85 3.52
N HIS A 26 5.49 -6.54 4.24
CA HIS A 26 4.55 -7.56 4.69
C HIS A 26 3.79 -8.19 3.52
N PHE A 27 3.46 -7.41 2.48
CA PHE A 27 2.88 -7.97 1.26
C PHE A 27 3.84 -8.92 0.54
N GLU A 28 5.13 -8.54 0.46
CA GLU A 28 6.17 -9.39 -0.15
C GLU A 28 6.45 -10.65 0.68
N THR A 29 6.44 -10.54 2.01
CA THR A 29 6.78 -11.65 2.92
C THR A 29 5.61 -12.62 3.13
N GLU A 30 4.45 -12.09 3.52
CA GLU A 30 3.28 -12.89 3.90
C GLU A 30 2.35 -13.16 2.71
N GLY A 31 2.16 -12.16 1.85
CA GLY A 31 1.38 -12.33 0.63
C GLY A 31 2.10 -13.15 -0.44
N LYS A 32 3.43 -13.32 -0.33
CA LYS A 32 4.31 -13.87 -1.39
C LYS A 32 4.07 -13.20 -2.76
N GLY A 33 3.48 -12.01 -2.75
CA GLY A 33 3.14 -11.25 -3.93
C GLY A 33 4.38 -10.54 -4.42
N LEU A 34 4.79 -10.84 -5.64
CA LEU A 34 5.77 -10.02 -6.34
C LEU A 34 5.07 -8.74 -6.80
N LEU A 35 5.71 -7.61 -6.55
CA LEU A 35 5.31 -6.34 -7.14
C LEU A 35 6.02 -6.17 -8.49
N PRO A 36 5.33 -5.68 -9.55
CA PRO A 36 3.92 -5.26 -9.58
C PRO A 36 2.94 -6.44 -9.48
N SER A 37 1.87 -6.25 -8.70
CA SER A 37 0.86 -7.28 -8.44
C SER A 37 -0.50 -6.87 -8.99
N THR A 38 -1.38 -7.84 -9.25
CA THR A 38 -2.73 -7.55 -9.77
C THR A 38 -3.69 -7.18 -8.64
N ALA A 39 -4.76 -6.45 -8.98
CA ALA A 39 -5.86 -6.11 -8.08
C ALA A 39 -6.44 -7.34 -7.34
N ASP A 40 -6.53 -8.48 -8.05
CA ASP A 40 -7.00 -9.75 -7.52
C ASP A 40 -6.06 -10.31 -6.43
N ALA A 41 -4.74 -10.29 -6.68
CA ALA A 41 -3.74 -10.73 -5.71
C ALA A 41 -3.74 -9.85 -4.45
N ILE A 42 -3.87 -8.52 -4.62
CA ILE A 42 -3.98 -7.57 -3.51
C ILE A 42 -5.27 -7.82 -2.72
N SER A 43 -6.40 -8.03 -3.40
CA SER A 43 -7.69 -8.31 -2.77
C SER A 43 -7.68 -9.61 -1.98
N ARG A 44 -7.07 -10.67 -2.54
CA ARG A 44 -6.93 -11.96 -1.87
C ARG A 44 -6.07 -11.85 -0.61
N TYR A 45 -4.97 -11.13 -0.69
CA TYR A 45 -4.11 -10.86 0.46
C TYR A 45 -4.84 -10.06 1.54
N LEU A 46 -5.56 -9.00 1.17
CA LEU A 46 -6.32 -8.21 2.15
C LEU A 46 -7.44 -9.01 2.79
N ALA A 47 -8.10 -9.90 2.04
CA ALA A 47 -9.13 -10.79 2.57
C ALA A 47 -8.56 -11.80 3.57
N ASP A 48 -7.38 -12.36 3.31
CA ASP A 48 -6.69 -13.26 4.23
C ASP A 48 -6.29 -12.55 5.53
N GLN A 49 -5.79 -11.32 5.40
CA GLN A 49 -5.39 -10.49 6.54
C GLN A 49 -6.58 -9.87 7.29
N ALA A 50 -7.77 -9.79 6.67
CA ALA A 50 -8.97 -9.23 7.28
C ALA A 50 -9.51 -10.06 8.45
N ALA A 51 -9.15 -11.34 8.52
CA ALA A 51 -9.48 -12.20 9.65
C ALA A 51 -8.68 -11.86 10.92
N THR A 52 -7.55 -11.16 10.79
CA THR A 52 -6.59 -10.94 11.89
C THR A 52 -6.30 -9.46 12.16
N LEU A 53 -6.40 -8.59 11.16
CA LEU A 53 -6.06 -7.17 11.28
C LEU A 53 -7.29 -6.26 11.33
N ALA A 54 -7.15 -5.14 12.02
CA ALA A 54 -8.17 -4.10 12.05
C ALA A 54 -8.34 -3.45 10.66
N ILE A 55 -9.57 -3.02 10.35
CA ILE A 55 -9.93 -2.35 9.08
C ILE A 55 -9.02 -1.14 8.80
N ASN A 56 -8.63 -0.38 9.82
CA ASN A 56 -7.75 0.77 9.65
C ASN A 56 -6.35 0.36 9.13
N THR A 57 -5.85 -0.79 9.57
CA THR A 57 -4.57 -1.35 9.11
C THR A 57 -4.66 -1.87 7.68
N LEU A 58 -5.80 -2.47 7.29
CA LEU A 58 -6.04 -2.91 5.91
C LEU A 58 -6.09 -1.73 4.95
N ARG A 59 -6.77 -0.64 5.32
CA ARG A 59 -6.83 0.60 4.53
C ARG A 59 -5.45 1.22 4.33
N LEU A 60 -4.64 1.26 5.38
CA LEU A 60 -3.26 1.73 5.31
C LEU A 60 -2.44 0.88 4.34
N ARG A 61 -2.60 -0.45 4.37
CA ARG A 61 -1.89 -1.37 3.46
C ARG A 61 -2.32 -1.18 2.01
N LEU A 62 -3.62 -1.05 1.76
CA LEU A 62 -4.16 -0.78 0.43
C LEU A 62 -3.61 0.54 -0.13
N ALA A 63 -3.63 1.61 0.68
CA ALA A 63 -3.08 2.91 0.30
C ALA A 63 -1.57 2.85 0.02
N ALA A 64 -0.81 2.07 0.80
CA ALA A 64 0.61 1.87 0.57
C ALA A 64 0.89 1.16 -0.77
N LEU A 65 0.10 0.14 -1.11
CA LEU A 65 0.25 -0.63 -2.36
C LEU A 65 -0.18 0.21 -3.58
N SER A 66 -1.31 0.91 -3.50
CA SER A 66 -1.75 1.86 -4.54
C SER A 66 -0.69 2.94 -4.80
N ARG A 67 -0.12 3.51 -3.72
CA ARG A 67 0.95 4.49 -3.84
C ARG A 67 2.21 3.93 -4.46
N TRP A 68 2.61 2.70 -4.11
CA TRP A 68 3.74 2.03 -4.76
C TRP A 68 3.51 1.89 -6.27
N HIS A 69 2.32 1.46 -6.70
CA HIS A 69 2.03 1.34 -8.14
C HIS A 69 2.07 2.68 -8.85
N THR A 70 1.47 3.72 -8.26
CA THR A 70 1.50 5.08 -8.80
C THR A 70 2.92 5.64 -8.90
N ASP A 71 3.75 5.45 -7.87
CA ASP A 71 5.15 5.92 -7.83
C ASP A 71 6.03 5.23 -8.88
N GLN A 72 5.77 3.94 -9.13
CA GLN A 72 6.45 3.14 -10.15
C GLN A 72 5.86 3.32 -11.57
N GLY A 73 4.82 4.13 -11.73
CA GLY A 73 4.18 4.41 -13.03
C GLY A 73 3.28 3.29 -13.55
N PHE A 74 2.87 2.35 -12.70
CA PHE A 74 1.91 1.32 -13.02
C PHE A 74 0.47 1.83 -12.85
N PRO A 75 -0.50 1.33 -13.66
CA PRO A 75 -1.91 1.64 -13.46
C PRO A 75 -2.35 1.18 -12.08
N ASP A 76 -3.06 2.06 -11.39
CA ASP A 76 -3.53 1.82 -10.03
C ASP A 76 -4.47 0.60 -10.00
N PRO A 77 -4.16 -0.45 -9.22
CA PRO A 77 -4.95 -1.67 -9.17
C PRO A 77 -6.07 -1.62 -8.12
N THR A 78 -6.41 -0.43 -7.59
CA THR A 78 -7.38 -0.25 -6.51
C THR A 78 -8.83 -0.09 -6.99
#